data_AF-A0A1W6KFF7-F1
#
_entry.id   AF-A0A1W6KFF7-F1
#
_cell.length_a   1.000
_cell.length_b   1.000
_cell.length_c   1.000
_cell.angle_alpha   90.00
_cell.angle_beta   90.00
_cell.angle_gamma   90.00
#
_symmetry.space_group_name_H-M   'P 1'
#
loop_
_entity.id
_entity.type
_entity.pdbx_description
1 polymer ?
#
loop_
_entity_poly.entity_id
_entity_poly.type
_entity_poly.pdbx_seq_one_letter_code
_entity_poly.pdbx_strand_id
1 'polypeptide(L)'
;MTLTEQVNSDTHQPSLNWQSWTIAGEHERLEFLLGHFLISASKADNLRYAVARKTITGYNGGYWEYAITPDGFGFVYPKSDAGKDLEVSNIFQDTFRTIHPVLAGIHTTQLMLLHIMNDVDRLNLTNREEERTHDHYYAIKDYGRQIAKQIGQASAFSALND
;
A
#
# COMPACT_ATOMS: atom_id res chain seq x y z
N MET A 1 9.60 13.30 50.89
CA MET A 1 10.68 12.39 50.47
C MET A 1 10.01 11.16 49.88
N THR A 2 9.89 11.13 48.56
CA THR A 2 9.54 9.94 47.78
C THR A 2 10.22 10.12 46.43
N LEU A 3 11.30 9.36 46.24
CA LEU A 3 12.04 9.18 45.00
C LEU A 3 11.35 8.05 44.22
N THR A 4 11.13 8.26 42.92
CA THR A 4 11.12 7.27 41.79
C THR A 4 10.34 7.93 40.63
N GLU A 5 10.76 7.95 39.38
CA GLU A 5 11.91 7.39 38.68
C GLU A 5 12.02 8.17 37.36
N GLN A 6 13.21 8.69 37.05
CA GLN A 6 13.51 9.27 35.74
C GLN A 6 13.84 8.11 34.81
N VAL A 7 12.98 7.83 33.83
CA VAL A 7 13.36 6.96 32.71
C VAL A 7 13.93 7.85 31.61
N ASN A 8 15.25 7.78 31.43
CA ASN A 8 15.94 8.34 30.28
C ASN A 8 16.89 7.28 29.72
N SER A 9 16.61 6.82 28.50
CA SER A 9 17.47 6.14 27.51
C SER A 9 16.52 5.35 26.60
N ASP A 10 16.57 5.36 25.26
CA ASP A 10 17.57 5.83 24.32
C ASP A 10 16.91 6.00 22.93
N THR A 11 17.52 6.82 22.08
CA THR A 11 17.21 7.06 20.66
C THR A 11 15.86 7.73 20.35
N HIS A 12 15.78 9.05 20.60
CA HIS A 12 14.94 9.91 19.78
C HIS A 12 15.54 9.97 18.36
N GLN A 13 15.24 8.98 17.53
CA GLN A 13 15.07 9.30 16.11
C GLN A 13 13.93 10.33 16.07
N PRO A 14 14.08 11.48 15.39
CA PRO A 14 12.95 12.36 15.19
C PRO A 14 11.87 11.53 14.52
N SER A 15 10.70 11.44 15.15
CA SER A 15 9.52 10.86 14.51
C SER A 15 9.22 11.70 13.27
N LEU A 16 9.80 11.31 12.14
CA LEU A 16 9.35 11.80 10.85
C LEU A 16 7.85 11.49 10.82
N ASN A 17 7.00 12.51 10.85
CA ASN A 17 5.60 12.33 10.54
C ASN A 17 5.48 12.17 9.02
N TRP A 18 5.94 11.02 8.52
CA TRP A 18 5.89 10.63 7.11
C TRP A 18 4.49 10.15 6.69
N GLN A 19 3.52 10.18 7.61
CA GLN A 19 2.14 9.78 7.40
C GLN A 19 1.27 11.00 7.09
N SER A 20 1.00 11.23 5.80
CA SER A 20 0.16 12.34 5.33
C SER A 20 -1.19 11.88 4.73
N TRP A 21 -1.52 10.60 4.80
CA TRP A 21 -2.78 10.06 4.27
C TRP A 21 -3.88 10.01 5.33
N THR A 22 -5.12 9.95 4.88
CA THR A 22 -6.27 9.68 5.76
C THR A 22 -6.69 8.22 5.66
N ILE A 23 -7.31 7.67 6.70
CA ILE A 23 -7.82 6.31 6.73
C ILE A 23 -9.34 6.35 6.60
N ALA A 24 -9.88 5.61 5.64
CA ALA A 24 -11.30 5.40 5.49
C ALA A 24 -11.84 4.56 6.66
N GLY A 25 -12.93 5.03 7.26
CA GLY A 25 -13.63 4.33 8.33
C GLY A 25 -14.19 2.98 7.86
N GLU A 26 -14.51 2.10 8.79
CA GLU A 26 -15.03 0.76 8.49
C GLU A 26 -16.27 0.80 7.58
N HIS A 27 -17.19 1.73 7.85
CA HIS A 27 -18.41 1.92 7.05
C HIS A 27 -18.15 2.50 5.66
N GLU A 28 -16.99 3.12 5.43
CA GLU A 28 -16.64 3.78 4.16
C GLU A 28 -15.88 2.84 3.20
N ARG A 29 -15.44 1.65 3.67
CA ARG A 29 -14.59 0.75 2.87
C ARG A 29 -15.21 0.27 1.58
N LEU A 30 -16.53 0.01 1.61
CA LEU A 30 -17.26 -0.42 0.43
C LEU A 30 -17.22 0.68 -0.64
N GLU A 31 -17.51 1.92 -0.23
CA GLU A 31 -17.50 3.09 -1.10
C GLU A 31 -16.09 3.42 -1.58
N PHE A 32 -15.09 3.29 -0.71
CA PHE A 32 -13.68 3.43 -1.06
C PHE A 32 -13.29 2.47 -2.20
N LEU A 33 -13.61 1.17 -2.07
CA LEU A 33 -13.22 0.17 -3.07
C LEU A 33 -13.86 0.46 -4.44
N LEU A 34 -15.15 0.81 -4.44
CA LEU A 34 -15.87 1.18 -5.65
C LEU A 34 -15.34 2.48 -6.27
N GLY A 35 -15.07 3.48 -5.43
CA GLY A 35 -14.67 4.82 -5.85
C GLY A 35 -13.24 4.93 -6.36
N HIS A 36 -12.33 4.06 -5.89
CA HIS A 36 -10.91 4.11 -6.24
C HIS A 36 -10.47 3.03 -7.24
N PHE A 37 -11.08 1.84 -7.27
CA PHE A 37 -10.60 0.76 -8.15
C PHE A 37 -11.49 0.50 -9.37
N LEU A 38 -12.62 1.21 -9.51
CA LEU A 38 -13.52 1.18 -10.69
C LEU A 38 -14.03 -0.22 -11.07
N ILE A 39 -13.92 -1.17 -10.14
CA ILE A 39 -14.43 -2.53 -10.21
C ILE A 39 -15.29 -2.79 -8.98
N SER A 40 -16.09 -3.86 -8.99
CA SER A 40 -16.87 -4.21 -7.81
C SER A 40 -15.96 -4.42 -6.60
N ALA A 41 -16.42 -4.00 -5.42
CA ALA A 41 -15.64 -4.14 -4.19
C ALA A 41 -15.18 -5.58 -3.93
N SER A 42 -16.02 -6.57 -4.26
CA SER A 42 -15.65 -8.00 -4.18
C SER A 42 -14.50 -8.37 -5.10
N LYS A 43 -14.44 -7.84 -6.33
CA LYS A 43 -13.33 -8.07 -7.25
C LYS A 43 -12.07 -7.37 -6.76
N ALA A 44 -12.18 -6.15 -6.26
CA ALA A 44 -11.05 -5.42 -5.71
C ALA A 44 -10.44 -6.14 -4.49
N ASP A 45 -11.28 -6.62 -3.56
CA ASP A 45 -10.78 -7.33 -2.38
C ASP A 45 -10.18 -8.70 -2.72
N ASN A 46 -10.80 -9.45 -3.63
CA ASN A 46 -10.24 -10.71 -4.14
C ASN A 46 -8.90 -10.49 -4.84
N LEU A 47 -8.78 -9.43 -5.65
CA LEU A 47 -7.55 -9.09 -6.34
C LEU A 47 -6.45 -8.67 -5.36
N ARG A 48 -6.76 -7.82 -4.37
CA ARG A 48 -5.85 -7.47 -3.27
C ARG A 48 -5.31 -8.72 -2.58
N TYR A 49 -6.21 -9.64 -2.19
CA TYR A 49 -5.82 -10.87 -1.54
C TYR A 49 -4.94 -11.76 -2.44
N ALA A 50 -5.29 -11.91 -3.72
CA ALA A 50 -4.53 -12.71 -4.67
C ALA A 50 -3.13 -12.15 -4.92
N VAL A 51 -2.99 -10.83 -5.09
CA VAL A 51 -1.71 -10.15 -5.24
C VAL A 51 -0.88 -10.30 -3.97
N ALA A 52 -1.43 -9.95 -2.80
CA ALA A 52 -0.72 -10.04 -1.53
C ALA A 52 -0.25 -11.47 -1.23
N ARG A 53 -1.09 -12.48 -1.49
CA ARG A 53 -0.72 -13.90 -1.33
C ARG A 53 0.40 -14.34 -2.27
N LYS A 54 0.49 -13.72 -3.44
CA LYS A 54 1.55 -14.03 -4.41
C LYS A 54 2.88 -13.37 -4.05
N THR A 55 2.85 -12.14 -3.54
CA THR A 55 4.07 -11.31 -3.41
C THR A 55 4.59 -11.16 -1.99
N ILE A 56 3.77 -11.34 -0.96
CA ILE A 56 4.19 -11.17 0.44
C ILE A 56 4.50 -12.55 1.04
N THR A 57 5.75 -12.77 1.45
CA THR A 57 6.20 -14.05 2.01
C THR A 57 5.39 -14.40 3.26
N GLY A 58 4.82 -15.61 3.29
CA GLY A 58 4.06 -16.11 4.44
C GLY A 58 2.70 -15.43 4.66
N TYR A 59 2.17 -14.70 3.67
CA TYR A 59 0.89 -14.02 3.78
C TYR A 59 -0.28 -15.01 3.94
N ASN A 60 -0.98 -14.90 5.07
CA ASN A 60 -2.13 -15.73 5.42
C ASN A 60 -3.43 -14.90 5.57
N GLY A 61 -3.49 -13.70 4.98
CA GLY A 61 -4.59 -12.77 5.16
C GLY A 61 -4.31 -11.75 6.26
N GLY A 62 -5.35 -11.40 7.02
CA GLY A 62 -5.29 -10.36 8.05
C GLY A 62 -5.98 -9.07 7.61
N TYR A 63 -5.96 -8.09 8.51
CA TYR A 63 -6.67 -6.84 8.35
C TYR A 63 -5.85 -5.83 7.53
N TRP A 64 -6.54 -5.06 6.68
CA TRP A 64 -5.95 -4.03 5.84
C TRP A 64 -6.59 -2.69 6.14
N GLU A 65 -5.77 -1.65 6.19
CA GLU A 65 -6.22 -0.26 6.23
C GLU A 65 -6.41 0.26 4.80
N TYR A 66 -7.37 1.18 4.66
CA TYR A 66 -7.81 1.77 3.41
C TYR A 66 -7.47 3.25 3.47
N ALA A 67 -6.47 3.68 2.70
CA ALA A 67 -5.85 4.98 2.83
C ALA A 67 -6.05 5.84 1.60
N ILE A 68 -6.22 7.15 1.81
CA ILE A 68 -6.37 8.14 0.75
C ILE A 68 -5.19 9.11 0.83
N THR A 69 -4.42 9.23 -0.25
CA THR A 69 -3.32 10.20 -0.35
C THR A 69 -3.84 11.63 -0.29
N PRO A 70 -3.00 12.64 0.02
CA PRO A 70 -3.40 14.05 -0.04
C PRO A 70 -4.04 14.47 -1.38
N ASP A 71 -3.61 13.84 -2.47
CA ASP A 71 -4.11 14.12 -3.82
C ASP A 71 -5.39 13.32 -4.17
N GLY A 72 -5.95 12.58 -3.21
CA GLY A 72 -7.23 11.87 -3.35
C GLY A 72 -7.14 10.47 -3.96
N PHE A 73 -5.94 9.89 -4.09
CA PHE A 73 -5.79 8.52 -4.62
C PHE A 73 -5.81 7.48 -3.51
N GLY A 74 -6.51 6.36 -3.75
CA GLY A 74 -6.68 5.30 -2.77
C GLY A 74 -5.56 4.28 -2.80
N PHE A 75 -5.10 3.80 -1.66
CA PHE A 75 -4.28 2.59 -1.57
C PHE A 75 -4.68 1.77 -0.35
N VAL A 76 -4.31 0.50 -0.35
CA VAL A 76 -4.58 -0.40 0.78
C VAL A 76 -3.26 -0.92 1.32
N TYR A 77 -3.14 -1.09 2.63
CA TYR A 77 -1.94 -1.67 3.23
C TYR A 77 -2.25 -2.59 4.41
N PRO A 78 -1.43 -3.63 4.64
CA PRO A 78 -1.62 -4.53 5.76
C PRO A 78 -1.40 -3.78 7.08
N LYS A 79 -2.35 -3.92 8.00
CA LYS A 79 -2.16 -3.46 9.38
C LYS A 79 -1.22 -4.44 10.07
N SER A 80 -0.03 -3.98 10.43
CA SER A 80 0.95 -4.77 11.17
C SER A 80 0.94 -4.34 12.63
N ASP A 81 0.46 -5.21 13.51
CA ASP A 81 0.41 -4.96 14.96
C ASP A 81 1.81 -4.85 15.60
N ALA A 82 2.85 -5.31 14.90
CA ALA A 82 4.20 -5.39 15.43
C ALA A 82 5.20 -4.42 14.77
N GLY A 83 4.77 -3.58 13.82
CA GLY A 83 5.65 -2.65 13.10
C GLY A 83 6.80 -3.34 12.33
N LYS A 84 6.70 -4.65 12.10
CA LYS A 84 7.71 -5.41 11.39
C LYS A 84 7.58 -5.19 9.89
N ASP A 85 8.71 -4.95 9.26
CA ASP A 85 8.83 -4.98 7.81
C ASP A 85 8.46 -6.37 7.27
N LEU A 86 7.95 -6.38 6.05
CA LEU A 86 7.49 -7.56 5.33
C LEU A 86 8.49 -7.90 4.25
N GLU A 87 8.79 -9.18 4.07
CA GLU A 87 9.47 -9.65 2.87
C GLU A 87 8.46 -9.70 1.71
N VAL A 88 8.76 -8.93 0.66
CA VAL A 88 7.89 -8.72 -0.49
C VAL A 88 8.68 -8.95 -1.76
N SER A 89 8.05 -9.54 -2.76
CA SER A 89 8.62 -9.73 -4.09
C SER A 89 7.97 -8.88 -5.17
N ASN A 90 8.67 -8.71 -6.30
CA ASN A 90 8.06 -8.23 -7.52
C ASN A 90 7.08 -9.29 -8.09
N ILE A 91 6.34 -8.96 -9.14
CA ILE A 91 5.30 -9.84 -9.68
C ILE A 91 5.85 -11.17 -10.25
N PHE A 92 7.12 -11.18 -10.65
CA PHE A 92 7.83 -12.33 -11.22
C PHE A 92 8.46 -13.23 -10.15
N GLN A 93 8.51 -12.79 -8.88
CA GLN A 93 9.13 -13.51 -7.77
C GLN A 93 10.63 -13.81 -7.98
N ASP A 94 11.34 -12.95 -8.71
CA ASP A 94 12.79 -13.05 -8.90
C ASP A 94 13.57 -12.00 -8.08
N THR A 95 12.87 -11.01 -7.51
CA THR A 95 13.44 -9.99 -6.63
C THR A 95 12.64 -9.92 -5.33
N PHE A 96 13.32 -10.05 -4.20
CA PHE A 96 12.75 -9.97 -2.85
C PHE A 96 13.38 -8.83 -2.05
N ARG A 97 12.56 -8.11 -1.28
CA ARG A 97 12.99 -7.01 -0.41
C ARG A 97 12.18 -7.00 0.88
N THR A 98 12.86 -6.72 1.98
CA THR A 98 12.21 -6.43 3.26
C THR A 98 11.85 -4.95 3.32
N ILE A 99 10.56 -4.64 3.35
CA ILE A 99 10.05 -3.26 3.30
C ILE A 99 8.92 -3.01 4.30
N HIS A 100 8.72 -1.74 4.64
CA HIS A 100 7.67 -1.31 5.56
C HIS A 100 6.28 -1.73 5.06
N PRO A 101 5.33 -2.14 5.94
CA PRO A 101 3.98 -2.58 5.55
C PRO A 101 3.23 -1.61 4.65
N VAL A 102 3.39 -0.30 4.86
CA VAL A 102 2.80 0.74 3.98
C VAL A 102 3.35 0.65 2.56
N LEU A 103 4.66 0.48 2.38
CA LEU A 103 5.26 0.30 1.05
C LEU A 103 4.84 -1.02 0.42
N ALA A 104 4.69 -2.10 1.20
CA ALA A 104 4.15 -3.36 0.73
C ALA A 104 2.71 -3.23 0.22
N GLY A 105 1.89 -2.44 0.92
CA GLY A 105 0.53 -2.11 0.52
C GLY A 105 0.45 -1.26 -0.75
N ILE A 106 1.31 -0.25 -0.85
CA ILE A 106 1.46 0.57 -2.06
C ILE A 106 1.85 -0.33 -3.25
N HIS A 107 2.86 -1.18 -3.10
CA HIS A 107 3.27 -2.14 -4.13
C HIS A 107 2.13 -3.08 -4.53
N THR A 108 1.41 -3.62 -3.55
CA THR A 108 0.21 -4.45 -3.79
C THR A 108 -0.84 -3.67 -4.60
N THR A 109 -1.11 -2.42 -4.22
CA THR A 109 -2.06 -1.53 -4.90
C THR A 109 -1.63 -1.25 -6.34
N GLN A 110 -0.34 -1.00 -6.59
CA GLN A 110 0.20 -0.80 -7.94
C GLN A 110 -0.03 -2.04 -8.82
N LEU A 111 0.22 -3.24 -8.28
CA LEU A 111 -0.01 -4.49 -9.00
C LEU A 111 -1.49 -4.77 -9.25
N MET A 112 -2.38 -4.39 -8.32
CA MET A 112 -3.83 -4.44 -8.55
C MET A 112 -4.23 -3.53 -9.74
N LEU A 113 -3.70 -2.31 -9.77
CA LEU A 113 -4.00 -1.35 -10.84
C LEU A 113 -3.43 -1.82 -12.20
N LEU A 114 -2.21 -2.38 -12.21
CA LEU A 114 -1.66 -3.04 -13.41
C LEU A 114 -2.55 -4.17 -13.93
N HIS A 115 -3.09 -4.98 -13.01
CA HIS A 115 -4.04 -6.03 -13.36
C HIS A 115 -5.32 -5.47 -13.97
N ILE A 116 -5.86 -4.39 -13.41
CA ILE A 116 -7.06 -3.71 -13.94
C ILE A 116 -6.77 -3.13 -15.33
N MET A 117 -5.63 -2.44 -15.52
CA MET A 117 -5.21 -1.89 -16.82
C MET A 117 -5.06 -2.98 -17.89
N ASN A 118 -4.50 -4.15 -17.52
CA ASN A 118 -4.36 -5.27 -18.45
C ASN A 118 -5.68 -5.96 -18.81
N ASP A 119 -6.75 -5.72 -18.03
CA ASP A 119 -8.07 -6.34 -18.20
C ASP A 119 -9.16 -5.32 -18.59
N VAL A 120 -8.80 -4.13 -19.07
CA VAL A 120 -9.73 -3.02 -19.43
C VAL A 120 -10.90 -3.52 -20.27
N ASP A 121 -10.62 -4.21 -21.39
CA ASP A 121 -11.64 -4.75 -22.28
C ASP A 121 -12.55 -5.76 -21.57
N ARG A 122 -11.96 -6.65 -20.78
CA ARG A 122 -12.70 -7.70 -20.05
C ARG A 122 -13.57 -7.12 -18.93
N LEU A 123 -13.16 -5.98 -18.39
CA LEU A 123 -13.87 -5.25 -17.35
C LEU A 123 -14.92 -4.28 -17.92
N ASN A 124 -14.96 -4.09 -19.24
CA ASN A 124 -15.80 -3.10 -19.94
C ASN A 124 -15.60 -1.69 -19.39
N LEU A 125 -14.36 -1.31 -19.06
CA LEU A 125 -14.07 0.06 -18.64
C LEU A 125 -14.18 1.00 -19.84
N THR A 126 -14.71 2.19 -19.60
CA THR A 126 -14.67 3.29 -20.57
C THR A 126 -13.26 3.85 -20.70
N ASN A 127 -12.95 4.53 -21.80
CA ASN A 127 -11.65 5.21 -21.98
C ASN A 127 -11.31 6.16 -20.80
N ARG A 128 -12.32 6.80 -20.21
CA ARG A 128 -12.14 7.67 -19.05
C ARG A 128 -11.77 6.89 -17.78
N GLU A 129 -12.32 5.70 -17.60
CA GLU A 129 -12.01 4.83 -16.47
C GLU A 129 -10.64 4.17 -16.63
N GLU A 130 -10.27 3.81 -17.86
CA GLU A 130 -8.91 3.38 -18.19
C GLU A 130 -7.89 4.49 -17.87
N GLU A 131 -8.10 5.71 -18.38
CA GLU A 131 -7.24 6.87 -18.10
C GLU A 131 -7.12 7.14 -16.60
N ARG A 132 -8.25 7.11 -15.87
CA ARG A 132 -8.24 7.26 -14.41
C ARG A 132 -7.46 6.14 -13.70
N THR A 133 -7.49 4.91 -14.22
CA THR A 133 -6.70 3.80 -13.67
C THR A 133 -5.20 4.02 -13.89
N HIS A 134 -4.82 4.54 -15.07
CA HIS A 134 -3.45 4.94 -15.36
C HIS A 134 -2.95 6.04 -14.43
N ASP A 135 -3.71 7.12 -14.28
CA ASP A 135 -3.39 8.21 -13.36
C ASP A 135 -3.22 7.71 -11.92
N HIS A 136 -4.12 6.83 -11.50
CA HIS A 136 -4.08 6.23 -10.17
C HIS A 136 -2.81 5.39 -9.97
N TYR A 137 -2.42 4.59 -10.96
CA TYR A 137 -1.19 3.79 -10.89
C TYR A 137 0.04 4.69 -10.70
N TYR A 138 0.18 5.75 -11.50
CA TYR A 138 1.34 6.63 -11.43
C TYR A 138 1.35 7.47 -10.15
N ALA A 139 0.19 7.98 -9.70
CA ALA A 139 0.10 8.72 -8.45
C ALA A 139 0.52 7.88 -7.25
N ILE A 140 0.08 6.62 -7.16
CA ILE A 140 0.46 5.71 -6.07
C ILE A 140 1.94 5.30 -6.17
N LYS A 141 2.47 5.11 -7.39
CA LYS A 141 3.89 4.83 -7.61
C LYS A 141 4.77 5.96 -7.10
N ASP A 142 4.44 7.20 -7.45
CA ASP A 142 5.22 8.37 -7.05
C ASP A 142 5.07 8.65 -5.55
N TYR A 143 3.88 8.46 -4.98
CA TYR A 143 3.68 8.54 -3.54
C TYR A 143 4.50 7.50 -2.78
N GLY A 144 4.56 6.26 -3.26
CA GLY A 144 5.42 5.20 -2.73
C GLY A 144 6.90 5.58 -2.72
N ARG A 145 7.39 6.16 -3.82
CA ARG A 145 8.78 6.65 -3.91
C ARG A 145 9.08 7.75 -2.89
N GLN A 146 8.13 8.67 -2.67
CA GLN A 146 8.26 9.73 -1.68
C GLN A 146 8.36 9.17 -0.26
N ILE A 147 7.45 8.28 0.13
CA ILE A 147 7.48 7.61 1.43
C ILE A 147 8.79 6.81 1.59
N ALA A 148 9.15 6.00 0.58
CA ALA A 148 10.35 5.18 0.62
C ALA A 148 11.62 6.02 0.81
N LYS A 149 11.68 7.22 0.21
CA LYS A 149 12.78 8.18 0.46
C LYS A 149 12.78 8.69 1.89
N GLN A 150 11.62 9.06 2.44
CA GLN A 150 11.51 9.59 3.80
C GLN A 150 11.90 8.57 4.88
N ILE A 151 11.64 7.28 4.64
CA ILE A 151 11.95 6.20 5.59
C ILE A 151 13.24 5.42 5.25
N GLY A 152 14.03 5.89 4.28
CA GLY A 152 15.32 5.28 3.93
C GLY A 152 15.25 3.94 3.17
N GLN A 153 14.11 3.62 2.55
CA GLN A 153 13.87 2.37 1.81
C GLN A 153 13.74 2.57 0.28
N ALA A 154 14.17 3.71 -0.26
CA ALA A 154 14.02 4.05 -1.69
C ALA A 154 14.61 3.00 -2.65
N SER A 155 15.81 2.48 -2.36
CA SER A 155 16.46 1.45 -3.19
C SER A 155 15.70 0.13 -3.15
N ALA A 156 15.25 -0.30 -1.96
CA ALA A 156 14.47 -1.51 -1.80
C ALA A 156 13.13 -1.41 -2.54
N PHE A 157 12.41 -0.30 -2.39
CA PHE A 157 11.12 -0.11 -3.07
C PHE A 157 11.26 -0.01 -4.59
N SER A 158 12.30 0.67 -5.10
CA SER A 158 12.53 0.80 -6.55
C SER A 158 12.79 -0.56 -7.19
N ALA A 159 13.60 -1.42 -6.55
CA ALA A 159 13.92 -2.74 -7.06
C ALA A 159 12.69 -3.68 -7.21
N LEU A 160 11.58 -3.41 -6.52
CA LEU A 160 10.33 -4.17 -6.68
C LEU A 160 9.50 -3.70 -7.89
N ASN A 161 9.78 -2.49 -8.39
CA ASN A 161 9.04 -1.79 -9.44
C ASN A 161 9.79 -1.73 -10.78
N ASP A 162 11.02 -2.23 -10.82
CA ASP A 162 11.87 -2.38 -12.02
C ASP A 162 11.68 -3.79 -12.62
#